data_AF-A0A2K3PQ60-F1
#
_entry.id   AF-A0A2K3PQ60-F1
#
_cell.length_a   1.000
_cell.length_b   1.000
_cell.length_c   1.000
_cell.angle_alpha   90.00
_cell.angle_beta   90.00
_cell.angle_gamma   90.00
#
_symmetry.space_group_name_H-M   'P 1'
#
loop_
_entity.id
_entity.type
_entity.pdbx_description
1 polymer ?
#
loop_
_entity_poly.entity_id
_entity_poly.type
_entity_poly.pdbx_seq_one_letter_code
_entity_poly.pdbx_strand_id
1 'polypeptide(L)'
;DSLPPSCKNVEIDKAPNIFGGLVNAGNPDLEATDLAANDYLLFNFNDYPNGMVTLFNLLVSEVWEELMESYRDLTGTSWSYVYFISFYLITVLLLLNLIIAFVLEAFFAEIELESSENSDGNDKEVAGDRYPRRRTLGTKSRSQRVDALLHHMLSAELSQNQPSNT
;
A
#
# COMPACT_ATOMS: atom_id res chain seq x y z
N ASP A 1 23.52 -51.31 -35.97
CA ASP A 1 22.63 -50.86 -34.89
C ASP A 1 23.07 -49.51 -34.35
N SER A 2 22.61 -48.49 -35.06
CA SER A 2 22.96 -47.08 -34.88
C SER A 2 22.02 -46.44 -33.87
N LEU A 3 22.49 -46.29 -32.63
CA LEU A 3 21.97 -45.29 -31.69
C LEU A 3 22.86 -44.05 -31.80
N PRO A 4 22.35 -42.88 -32.22
CA PRO A 4 23.08 -41.65 -32.01
C PRO A 4 22.85 -41.15 -30.57
N PRO A 5 23.92 -40.93 -29.79
CA PRO A 5 23.84 -40.22 -28.53
C PRO A 5 23.95 -38.72 -28.84
N SER A 6 22.86 -37.96 -28.70
CA SER A 6 22.86 -36.54 -28.29
C SER A 6 21.58 -35.84 -28.69
N CYS A 7 20.55 -35.98 -27.85
CA CYS A 7 19.51 -34.95 -27.71
C CYS A 7 19.34 -34.56 -26.23
N LYS A 8 20.44 -34.54 -25.46
CA LYS A 8 20.43 -34.04 -24.08
C LYS A 8 21.02 -32.63 -23.93
N ASN A 9 21.57 -32.06 -25.00
CA ASN A 9 22.30 -30.79 -24.97
C ASN A 9 21.93 -29.85 -26.13
N VAL A 10 20.68 -29.92 -26.62
CA VAL A 10 20.17 -28.85 -27.48
C VAL A 10 19.79 -27.69 -26.57
N GLU A 11 20.81 -26.85 -26.35
CA GLU A 11 20.64 -25.41 -26.37
C GLU A 11 19.98 -24.80 -25.12
N ILE A 12 20.80 -24.70 -24.07
CA ILE A 12 20.75 -23.62 -23.08
C ILE A 12 21.14 -22.30 -23.81
N ASP A 13 20.34 -21.93 -24.81
CA ASP A 13 20.45 -20.68 -25.56
C ASP A 13 19.04 -20.14 -25.89
N LYS A 14 18.04 -20.54 -25.10
CA LYS A 14 16.74 -19.86 -25.09
C LYS A 14 16.91 -18.52 -24.39
N ALA A 15 16.64 -17.46 -25.16
CA ALA A 15 16.57 -16.04 -24.85
C ALA A 15 16.47 -15.63 -23.36
N PRO A 16 16.95 -14.41 -23.00
CA PRO A 16 16.86 -13.86 -21.64
C PRO A 16 15.42 -13.64 -21.11
N ASN A 17 14.39 -14.00 -21.89
CA ASN A 17 12.99 -13.91 -21.50
C ASN A 17 12.49 -15.28 -21.04
N ILE A 18 12.42 -15.47 -19.72
CA ILE A 18 12.02 -16.71 -19.03
C ILE A 18 10.67 -17.26 -19.52
N PHE A 19 9.76 -16.37 -19.97
CA PHE A 19 8.41 -16.72 -20.40
C PHE A 19 8.11 -16.38 -21.86
N GLY A 20 9.10 -15.86 -22.59
CA GLY A 20 8.93 -15.39 -23.96
C GLY A 20 8.75 -16.54 -24.94
N GLY A 21 7.70 -16.47 -25.76
CA GLY A 21 7.45 -17.44 -26.82
C GLY A 21 6.84 -18.76 -26.33
N LEU A 22 6.43 -18.88 -25.07
CA LEU A 22 5.79 -20.10 -24.55
C LEU A 22 4.35 -20.26 -25.04
N VAL A 23 3.61 -19.15 -25.12
CA VAL A 23 2.21 -19.12 -25.57
C VAL A 23 2.20 -18.79 -27.06
N ASN A 24 2.27 -19.80 -27.92
CA ASN A 24 2.21 -19.63 -29.36
C ASN A 24 1.43 -20.78 -30.03
N ALA A 25 0.83 -20.52 -31.20
CA ALA A 25 0.00 -21.50 -31.92
C ALA A 25 0.78 -22.72 -32.46
N GLY A 26 2.12 -22.70 -32.40
CA GLY A 26 2.98 -23.82 -32.77
C GLY A 26 3.40 -24.71 -31.60
N ASN A 27 2.99 -24.39 -30.37
CA ASN A 27 3.31 -25.15 -29.17
C ASN A 27 2.18 -26.16 -28.88
N PRO A 28 2.38 -27.48 -29.12
CA PRO A 28 1.35 -28.48 -28.89
C PRO A 28 1.00 -28.65 -27.40
N ASP A 29 1.93 -28.32 -26.50
CA ASP A 29 1.71 -28.43 -25.06
C ASP A 29 0.74 -27.35 -24.55
N LEU A 30 0.52 -26.28 -25.32
CA LEU A 30 -0.41 -25.19 -24.98
C LEU A 30 -1.87 -25.62 -25.05
N GLU A 31 -2.23 -26.45 -26.03
CA GLU A 31 -3.60 -26.97 -26.21
C GLU A 31 -4.06 -27.84 -25.03
N ALA A 32 -3.11 -28.39 -24.26
CA ALA A 32 -3.39 -29.18 -23.07
C ALA A 32 -3.58 -28.32 -21.80
N THR A 33 -3.33 -27.01 -21.87
CA THR A 33 -3.42 -26.10 -20.73
C THR A 33 -4.74 -25.35 -20.67
N ASP A 34 -5.14 -24.93 -19.47
CA ASP A 34 -6.35 -24.14 -19.26
C ASP A 34 -6.30 -22.78 -19.99
N LEU A 35 -5.09 -22.28 -20.32
CA LEU A 35 -4.94 -21.08 -21.14
C LEU A 35 -5.59 -21.21 -22.52
N ALA A 36 -5.48 -22.36 -23.18
CA ALA A 36 -6.12 -22.58 -24.46
C ALA A 36 -7.62 -22.88 -24.29
N ALA A 37 -7.98 -23.64 -23.24
CA ALA A 37 -9.36 -24.01 -22.96
C ALA A 37 -10.26 -22.79 -22.65
N ASN A 38 -9.73 -21.81 -21.93
CA ASN A 38 -10.46 -20.61 -21.50
C ASN A 38 -10.25 -19.39 -22.42
N ASP A 39 -9.63 -19.57 -23.60
CA ASP A 39 -9.30 -18.50 -24.56
C ASP A 39 -8.45 -17.37 -23.95
N TYR A 40 -7.57 -17.74 -23.01
CA TYR A 40 -6.65 -16.85 -22.29
C TYR A 40 -5.31 -16.68 -23.00
N LEU A 41 -5.25 -16.96 -24.31
CA LEU A 41 -4.05 -16.83 -25.13
C LEU A 41 -3.52 -15.38 -25.19
N LEU A 42 -4.39 -14.40 -24.93
CA LEU A 42 -4.00 -12.99 -24.80
C LEU A 42 -3.12 -12.74 -23.56
N PHE A 43 -3.21 -13.58 -22.53
CA PHE A 43 -2.44 -13.47 -21.30
C PHE A 43 -1.06 -14.14 -21.45
N ASN A 44 -0.22 -13.51 -22.26
CA ASN A 44 1.11 -13.98 -22.56
C ASN A 44 2.22 -12.97 -22.26
N PHE A 45 3.44 -13.47 -22.09
CA PHE A 45 4.67 -12.67 -21.92
C PHE A 45 5.55 -12.63 -23.18
N ASN A 46 4.94 -12.80 -24.36
CA ASN A 46 5.69 -12.76 -25.64
C ASN A 46 6.19 -11.35 -25.95
N ASP A 47 5.38 -10.34 -25.60
CA ASP A 47 5.67 -8.93 -25.83
C ASP A 47 5.41 -8.13 -24.56
N TYR A 48 6.10 -6.98 -24.42
CA TYR A 48 5.96 -6.11 -23.25
C TYR A 48 4.50 -5.67 -22.98
N PRO A 49 3.71 -5.20 -23.97
CA PRO A 49 2.32 -4.79 -23.72
C PRO A 49 1.41 -5.94 -23.26
N ASN A 50 1.56 -7.13 -23.87
CA ASN A 50 0.80 -8.32 -23.46
C ASN A 50 1.20 -8.77 -22.04
N GLY A 51 2.49 -8.67 -21.71
CA GLY A 51 2.99 -8.91 -20.36
C GLY A 51 2.37 -7.95 -19.34
N MET A 52 2.25 -6.66 -19.67
CA MET A 52 1.60 -5.67 -18.78
C MET A 52 0.11 -5.97 -18.57
N VAL A 53 -0.62 -6.36 -19.62
CA VAL A 53 -2.03 -6.78 -19.50
C VAL A 53 -2.15 -8.04 -18.64
N THR A 54 -1.23 -8.99 -18.80
CA THR A 54 -1.19 -10.22 -17.99
C THR A 54 -0.96 -9.89 -16.51
N LEU A 55 0.01 -9.02 -16.20
CA LEU A 55 0.27 -8.57 -14.82
C LEU A 55 -0.91 -7.80 -14.21
N PHE A 56 -1.60 -6.99 -15.01
CA PHE A 56 -2.83 -6.31 -14.56
C PHE A 56 -3.96 -7.30 -14.25
N ASN A 57 -4.15 -8.33 -15.08
CA ASN A 57 -5.15 -9.37 -14.79
C ASN A 57 -4.77 -10.21 -13.57
N LEU A 58 -3.47 -10.54 -13.37
CA LEU A 58 -2.98 -11.16 -12.14
C LEU A 58 -3.26 -10.32 -10.88
N LEU A 59 -3.43 -9.01 -11.03
CA LEU A 59 -3.66 -8.05 -9.96
C LEU A 59 -5.16 -7.88 -9.63
N VAL A 60 -6.05 -7.99 -10.62
CA VAL A 60 -7.49 -7.69 -10.47
C VAL A 60 -8.37 -8.95 -10.50
N SER A 61 -7.94 -9.98 -11.21
CA SER A 61 -8.75 -11.17 -11.51
C SER A 61 -8.22 -12.42 -10.80
N GLU A 62 -9.11 -13.36 -10.50
CA GLU A 62 -8.79 -14.66 -9.89
C GLU A 62 -8.20 -15.67 -10.90
N VAL A 63 -7.70 -15.21 -12.06
CA VAL A 63 -7.12 -16.07 -13.13
C VAL A 63 -5.68 -16.50 -12.81
N TRP A 64 -5.15 -16.12 -11.65
CA TRP A 64 -3.76 -16.35 -11.27
C TRP A 64 -3.42 -17.85 -11.09
N GLU A 65 -4.36 -18.67 -10.63
CA GLU A 65 -4.16 -20.11 -10.44
C GLU A 65 -3.96 -20.82 -11.79
N GLU A 66 -4.88 -20.58 -12.74
CA GLU A 66 -4.86 -21.16 -14.09
C GLU A 66 -3.63 -20.71 -14.88
N LEU A 67 -3.27 -19.41 -14.78
CA LEU A 67 -2.05 -18.88 -15.38
C LEU A 67 -0.82 -19.58 -14.82
N MET A 68 -0.71 -19.66 -13.49
CA MET A 68 0.44 -20.25 -12.82
C MET A 68 0.62 -21.73 -13.17
N GLU A 69 -0.46 -22.52 -13.18
CA GLU A 69 -0.43 -23.93 -13.55
C GLU A 69 -0.03 -24.11 -15.02
N SER A 70 -0.65 -23.35 -15.92
CA SER A 70 -0.33 -23.41 -17.35
C SER A 70 1.13 -23.01 -17.63
N TYR A 71 1.65 -21.96 -17.00
CA TYR A 71 3.06 -21.58 -17.16
C TYR A 71 4.02 -22.60 -16.54
N ARG A 72 3.63 -23.30 -15.47
CA ARG A 72 4.41 -24.41 -14.93
C ARG A 72 4.49 -25.56 -15.93
N ASP A 73 3.38 -25.90 -16.58
CA ASP A 73 3.33 -26.98 -17.56
C ASP A 73 4.14 -26.62 -18.81
N LEU A 74 4.00 -25.40 -19.32
CA LEU A 74 4.74 -24.89 -20.48
C LEU A 74 6.26 -24.76 -20.22
N THR A 75 6.66 -24.39 -19.00
CA THR A 75 8.08 -24.24 -18.66
C THR A 75 8.70 -25.56 -18.22
N GLY A 76 7.88 -26.51 -17.74
CA GLY A 76 8.33 -27.79 -17.18
C GLY A 76 9.13 -27.66 -15.87
N THR A 77 9.14 -26.49 -15.23
CA THR A 77 9.92 -26.23 -14.01
C THR A 77 9.07 -25.63 -12.90
N SER A 78 9.33 -26.06 -11.66
CA SER A 78 8.62 -25.53 -10.47
C SER A 78 9.04 -24.11 -10.08
N TRP A 79 10.09 -23.55 -10.70
CA TRP A 79 10.52 -22.17 -10.45
C TRP A 79 9.47 -21.15 -10.91
N SER A 80 8.64 -21.50 -11.89
CA SER A 80 7.51 -20.67 -12.33
C SER A 80 6.54 -20.37 -11.17
N TYR A 81 6.28 -21.33 -10.28
CA TYR A 81 5.43 -21.10 -9.10
C TYR A 81 5.97 -19.98 -8.21
N VAL A 82 7.28 -19.97 -7.98
CA VAL A 82 7.92 -18.97 -7.12
C VAL A 82 7.72 -17.55 -7.69
N TYR A 83 7.81 -17.39 -9.01
CA TYR A 83 7.57 -16.12 -9.68
C TYR A 83 6.12 -15.63 -9.47
N PHE A 84 5.11 -16.44 -9.80
CA PHE A 84 3.71 -16.03 -9.70
C PHE A 84 3.25 -15.82 -8.26
N ILE A 85 3.63 -16.71 -7.34
CA ILE A 85 3.26 -16.60 -5.91
C ILE A 85 3.90 -15.35 -5.30
N SER A 86 5.18 -15.09 -5.56
CA SER A 86 5.84 -13.91 -5.01
C SER A 86 5.22 -12.60 -5.54
N PHE A 87 4.93 -12.55 -6.85
CA PHE A 87 4.24 -11.40 -7.45
C PHE A 87 2.84 -11.19 -6.85
N TYR A 88 2.06 -12.27 -6.68
CA TYR A 88 0.73 -12.23 -6.10
C TYR A 88 0.78 -11.72 -4.65
N LEU A 89 1.66 -12.29 -3.82
CA LEU A 89 1.82 -11.85 -2.43
C LEU A 89 2.23 -10.38 -2.33
N ILE A 90 3.22 -9.94 -3.11
CA ILE A 90 3.64 -8.54 -3.12
C ILE A 90 2.46 -7.65 -3.53
N THR A 91 1.77 -8.00 -4.60
CA THR A 91 0.65 -7.23 -5.15
C THR A 91 -0.50 -7.13 -4.15
N VAL A 92 -0.94 -8.24 -3.58
CA VAL A 92 -2.04 -8.28 -2.61
C VAL A 92 -1.67 -7.48 -1.37
N LEU A 93 -0.45 -7.65 -0.84
CA LEU A 93 0.02 -6.86 0.30
C LEU A 93 0.08 -5.36 -0.03
N LEU A 94 0.54 -4.99 -1.22
CA LEU A 94 0.69 -3.59 -1.61
C LEU A 94 -0.68 -2.94 -1.88
N LEU A 95 -1.55 -3.59 -2.65
CA LEU A 95 -2.89 -3.11 -2.96
C LEU A 95 -3.79 -3.04 -1.74
N LEU A 96 -3.85 -4.10 -0.92
CA LEU A 96 -4.71 -4.07 0.27
C LEU A 96 -4.27 -2.96 1.22
N ASN A 97 -2.96 -2.81 1.46
CA ASN A 97 -2.46 -1.74 2.31
C ASN A 97 -2.72 -0.35 1.70
N LEU A 98 -2.61 -0.20 0.37
CA LEU A 98 -2.90 1.05 -0.31
C LEU A 98 -4.39 1.42 -0.23
N ILE A 99 -5.29 0.46 -0.48
CA ILE A 99 -6.73 0.67 -0.41
C ILE A 99 -7.15 0.99 1.02
N ILE A 100 -6.65 0.26 2.02
CA ILE A 100 -6.93 0.53 3.43
C ILE A 100 -6.46 1.94 3.79
N ALA A 101 -5.23 2.31 3.44
CA ALA A 101 -4.72 3.65 3.69
C ALA A 101 -5.58 4.74 3.05
N PHE A 102 -5.97 4.56 1.78
CA PHE A 102 -6.82 5.50 1.06
C PHE A 102 -8.22 5.63 1.69
N VAL A 103 -8.86 4.52 2.05
CA VAL A 103 -10.19 4.51 2.67
C VAL A 103 -10.16 5.18 4.05
N LEU A 104 -9.13 4.92 4.84
CA LEU A 104 -8.95 5.55 6.15
C LEU A 104 -8.73 7.06 6.01
N GLU A 105 -7.90 7.50 5.06
CA GLU A 105 -7.67 8.91 4.78
C GLU A 105 -8.98 9.61 4.38
N ALA A 106 -9.76 9.00 3.48
CA ALA A 106 -11.05 9.54 3.07
C ALA A 106 -12.04 9.63 4.24
N PHE A 107 -12.07 8.61 5.11
CA PHE A 107 -12.93 8.58 6.28
C PHE A 107 -12.55 9.64 7.32
N PHE A 108 -11.25 9.86 7.57
CA PHE A 108 -10.79 10.90 8.48
C PHE A 108 -11.06 12.31 7.94
N ALA A 109 -10.90 12.51 6.64
CA ALA A 109 -11.23 13.78 5.99
C ALA A 109 -12.72 14.13 6.17
N GLU A 110 -13.62 13.15 6.02
CA GLU A 110 -15.07 13.37 6.23
C GLU A 110 -15.40 13.74 7.68
N ILE A 111 -14.82 13.05 8.66
CA ILE A 111 -15.03 13.34 10.09
C ILE A 111 -14.54 14.76 10.44
N GLU A 112 -13.40 15.19 9.89
CA GLU A 112 -12.87 16.53 10.13
C GLU A 112 -13.83 17.61 9.61
N LEU A 113 -14.42 17.40 8.42
CA LEU A 113 -15.41 18.30 7.85
C LEU A 113 -16.68 18.39 8.71
N GLU A 114 -17.27 17.26 9.12
CA GLU A 114 -18.47 17.25 9.99
C GLU A 114 -18.23 17.90 11.36
N SER A 115 -17.01 17.77 11.91
CA SER A 115 -16.64 18.38 13.18
C SER A 115 -16.52 19.90 13.09
N SER A 116 -16.14 20.41 11.91
CA SER A 116 -15.96 21.84 11.66
C SER A 116 -17.30 22.58 11.47
N GLU A 117 -18.31 21.94 10.86
CA GLU A 117 -19.65 22.52 10.71
C GLU A 117 -20.41 22.63 12.05
N ASN A 118 -20.09 21.79 13.04
CA ASN A 118 -20.72 21.85 14.38
C ASN A 118 -20.12 22.92 15.32
N SER A 119 -18.98 23.53 15.00
CA SER A 119 -18.35 24.56 15.85
C SER A 119 -18.72 26.01 15.50
N ASP A 120 -19.33 26.28 14.35
CA ASP A 120 -19.63 27.66 13.89
C ASP A 120 -20.96 28.24 14.43
N GLY A 121 -21.60 27.57 15.40
CA GLY A 121 -22.95 27.91 15.88
C GLY A 121 -23.07 28.79 17.13
N ASN A 122 -22.01 29.08 17.89
CA ASN A 122 -22.18 29.64 19.25
C ASN A 122 -21.60 31.04 19.52
N ASP A 123 -21.02 31.73 18.54
CA ASP A 123 -20.42 33.06 18.78
C ASP A 123 -21.21 34.20 18.11
N LYS A 124 -22.46 34.39 18.54
CA LYS A 124 -23.18 35.66 18.34
C LYS A 124 -23.82 36.11 19.64
N GLU A 125 -23.13 37.01 20.35
CA GLU A 125 -23.64 38.30 20.84
C GLU A 125 -22.67 38.90 21.88
N VAL A 126 -22.07 40.05 21.57
CA VAL A 126 -22.15 41.33 22.30
C VAL A 126 -21.25 42.34 21.57
N ALA A 127 -21.83 43.48 21.24
CA ALA A 127 -21.25 44.58 20.48
C ALA A 127 -20.09 45.30 21.21
N GLY A 128 -19.10 45.78 20.44
CA GLY A 128 -18.18 46.84 20.87
C GLY A 128 -16.75 46.77 20.33
N ASP A 129 -16.50 47.46 19.21
CA ASP A 129 -15.25 48.14 18.84
C ASP A 129 -13.88 47.50 19.20
N ARG A 130 -13.33 46.69 18.27
CA ARG A 130 -11.94 46.78 17.70
C ARG A 130 -11.56 45.48 16.99
N TYR A 131 -10.98 45.62 15.79
CA TYR A 131 -10.38 44.56 14.98
C TYR A 131 -9.57 43.53 15.82
N PRO A 132 -9.78 42.21 15.66
CA PRO A 132 -9.02 41.24 16.41
C PRO A 132 -7.66 41.00 15.75
N ARG A 133 -6.62 41.31 16.52
CA ARG A 133 -5.24 40.91 16.25
C ARG A 133 -5.17 39.38 16.31
N ARG A 134 -4.89 38.74 15.18
CA ARG A 134 -4.57 37.30 15.09
C ARG A 134 -3.44 36.98 16.08
N ARG A 135 -3.77 36.33 17.19
CA ARG A 135 -2.80 35.67 18.07
C ARG A 135 -3.17 34.20 18.12
N THR A 136 -2.32 33.40 17.52
CA THR A 136 -2.32 31.94 17.59
C THR A 136 -2.36 31.53 19.07
N LEU A 137 -3.51 31.05 19.52
CA LEU A 137 -3.71 30.54 20.88
C LEU A 137 -3.16 29.11 20.94
N GLY A 138 -1.86 29.02 21.22
CA GLY A 138 -1.23 27.79 21.63
C GLY A 138 -1.87 27.26 22.90
N THR A 139 -2.14 25.96 22.92
CA THR A 139 -2.68 25.18 24.03
C THR A 139 -1.78 25.28 25.27
N LYS A 140 -2.02 26.27 26.15
CA LYS A 140 -1.27 26.43 27.41
C LYS A 140 -2.14 26.58 28.67
N SER A 141 -3.32 25.98 28.68
CA SER A 141 -4.25 26.05 29.83
C SER A 141 -3.77 25.28 31.08
N ARG A 142 -2.98 24.20 30.92
CA ARG A 142 -2.54 23.40 32.07
C ARG A 142 -1.33 24.00 32.79
N SER A 143 -0.39 24.58 32.06
CA SER A 143 0.86 25.12 32.65
C SER A 143 0.62 26.42 33.42
N GLN A 144 -0.30 27.27 32.98
CA GLN A 144 -0.56 28.56 33.65
C GLN A 144 -1.17 28.42 35.05
N ARG A 145 -2.07 27.45 35.24
CA ARG A 145 -2.64 27.19 36.57
C ARG A 145 -1.59 26.62 37.52
N VAL A 146 -0.67 25.81 37.01
CA VAL A 146 0.45 25.26 37.80
C VAL A 146 1.44 26.37 38.18
N ASP A 147 1.81 27.26 37.26
CA ASP A 147 2.70 28.39 37.57
C ASP A 147 2.08 29.34 38.60
N ALA A 148 0.78 29.64 38.49
CA ALA A 148 0.09 30.49 39.46
C ALA A 148 0.06 29.88 40.87
N LEU A 149 -0.14 28.56 40.98
CA LEU A 149 -0.10 27.85 42.26
C LEU A 149 1.33 27.76 42.82
N LEU A 150 2.32 27.53 41.96
CA LEU A 150 3.72 27.43 42.37
C LEU A 150 4.22 28.75 42.92
N HIS A 151 3.90 29.88 42.28
CA HIS A 151 4.21 31.22 42.79
C HIS A 151 3.57 31.49 44.15
N HIS A 152 2.32 31.06 44.37
CA HIS A 152 1.66 31.25 45.66
C HIS A 152 2.32 30.40 46.76
N MET A 153 2.64 29.13 46.49
CA MET A 153 3.33 28.27 47.46
C MET A 153 4.73 28.79 47.80
N LEU A 154 5.49 29.25 46.82
CA LEU A 154 6.82 29.82 47.04
C LEU A 154 6.77 31.13 47.83
N SER A 155 5.76 31.97 47.59
CA SER A 155 5.59 33.23 48.34
C SER A 155 5.15 33.00 49.79
N ALA A 156 4.35 31.95 50.05
CA ALA A 156 3.93 31.58 51.40
C ALA A 156 5.13 31.11 52.24
N GLU A 157 6.04 30.32 51.66
CA GLU A 157 7.27 29.87 52.32
C GLU A 157 8.29 31.00 52.51
N LEU A 158 8.42 31.92 51.53
CA LEU A 158 9.33 33.07 51.64
C LEU A 158 8.89 34.11 52.69
N SER A 159 7.58 34.23 52.97
CA SER A 159 7.07 35.10 54.04
C SER A 159 7.22 34.50 55.44
N GLN A 160 7.30 33.17 55.56
CA GLN A 160 7.55 32.49 56.84
C GLN A 160 9.02 32.51 57.26
N ASN A 161 9.95 32.63 56.30
CA ASN A 161 11.39 32.62 56.55
C ASN A 161 12.05 34.01 56.46
N GLN A 162 11.32 35.09 56.74
CA GLN A 162 11.97 36.37 57.02
C GLN A 162 12.54 36.32 58.45
N PRO A 163 13.88 36.27 58.66
CA PRO A 163 14.42 36.47 59.99
C PRO A 163 14.09 37.90 60.40
N SER A 164 13.33 38.03 61.49
CA SER A 164 13.18 39.27 62.23
C SER A 164 14.58 39.71 62.69
N ASN A 165 15.23 40.55 61.88
CA ASN A 165 16.42 41.29 62.29
C ASN A 165 16.02 42.27 63.40
N THR A 166 16.36 41.91 64.63
CA THR A 166 16.71 42.84 65.71
C THR A 166 18.22 42.91 65.81
#